data_AF-A0A946IRS7-F1
#
_entry.id   AF-A0A946IRS7-F1
#
_cell.length_a   1.000
_cell.length_b   1.000
_cell.length_c   1.000
_cell.angle_alpha   90.00
_cell.angle_beta   90.00
_cell.angle_gamma   90.00
#
_symmetry.space_group_name_H-M   'P 1'
#
loop_
_entity.id
_entity.type
_entity.pdbx_description
1 polymer ?
#
loop_
_entity_poly.entity_id
_entity_poly.type
_entity_poly.pdbx_seq_one_letter_code
_entity_poly.pdbx_strand_id
1 'polypeptide(L)'
;MLKKTFVILLITCFSSSLIAQYAEHIEPEFIKTIQFAGDTKQSQLPIIRLGEALFLSFDDLNGNEADYYYQITHHDFDWALSDLTKGEYMNGFDDVRIYNYENSYNTLQSYSHYTLKIPNRDTRKLTKSGNYMISIFDDNREIVFSRKFMIVENIVSVPTFIKRARDIKIIKTKQVVQFVIDSPNLQITNPDETIKTLILQNSNLNNPITNLKPQYTIGSQLIYRYDKEASFDGGNEFLYFDNKDIRAGTSSIRRIDLTDIYNNFLYTNGARFNRPYTYNPDINGNYQVRVLNANTNIAIEADYARVYFTLQYFEEIADKEIHVYGNFNNWTIDGSTYMEYDSFSDTYINNRLFKQGFYNYKFVLVNRDGTIDEGAISGNFWQTENEYTVLVYFRDLGARYDRIIGVGKANSTTINNQ
;
A
#
# COMPACT_ATOMS: atom_id res chain seq x y z
N MET A 1 40.11 61.80 2.53
CA MET A 1 38.65 61.74 2.27
C MET A 1 38.34 60.36 1.71
N LEU A 2 38.08 59.36 2.57
CA LEU A 2 37.59 58.04 2.13
C LEU A 2 36.88 57.41 3.35
N LYS A 3 35.55 57.50 3.40
CA LYS A 3 34.71 56.82 4.40
C LYS A 3 34.56 55.37 3.96
N LYS A 4 35.06 54.42 4.74
CA LYS A 4 34.75 52.99 4.60
C LYS A 4 33.42 52.72 5.30
N THR A 5 32.38 52.46 4.52
CA THR A 5 31.06 52.03 4.99
C THR A 5 31.13 50.51 5.20
N PHE A 6 30.94 50.05 6.43
CA PHE A 6 30.86 48.63 6.77
C PHE A 6 29.39 48.20 6.67
N VAL A 7 29.06 47.39 5.66
CA VAL A 7 27.72 46.80 5.50
C VAL A 7 27.73 45.45 6.22
N ILE A 8 26.99 45.36 7.32
CA ILE A 8 26.75 44.10 8.04
C ILE A 8 25.60 43.40 7.32
N LEU A 9 25.91 42.30 6.62
CA LEU A 9 24.93 41.41 6.01
C LEU A 9 24.37 40.47 7.10
N LEU A 10 23.15 40.73 7.55
CA LEU A 10 22.43 39.87 8.49
C LEU A 10 21.89 38.65 7.73
N ILE A 11 22.60 37.52 7.79
CA ILE A 11 22.12 36.25 7.25
C ILE A 11 21.12 35.67 8.27
N THR A 12 19.83 35.87 8.03
CA THR A 12 18.77 35.14 8.73
C THR A 12 18.72 33.72 8.17
N CYS A 13 19.35 32.77 8.87
CA CYS A 13 19.10 31.34 8.66
C CYS A 13 17.65 31.04 9.05
N PHE A 14 16.76 31.00 8.05
CA PHE A 14 15.51 30.27 8.18
C PHE A 14 15.86 28.78 8.24
N SER A 15 15.93 28.23 9.45
CA SER A 15 15.89 26.79 9.65
C SER A 15 14.50 26.32 9.23
N SER A 16 14.36 25.85 7.99
CA SER A 16 13.21 25.06 7.59
C SER A 16 13.24 23.77 8.41
N SER A 17 12.34 23.68 9.39
CA SER A 17 12.04 22.44 10.07
C SER A 17 11.51 21.46 9.01
N LEU A 18 12.38 20.57 8.54
CA LEU A 18 11.94 19.37 7.83
C LEU A 18 11.15 18.57 8.86
N ILE A 19 9.83 18.58 8.74
CA ILE A 19 8.98 17.65 9.49
C ILE A 19 9.29 16.28 8.87
N ALA A 20 10.09 15.49 9.56
CA ALA A 20 10.25 14.09 9.23
C ALA A 20 8.88 13.43 9.45
N GLN A 21 8.21 13.06 8.36
CA GLN A 21 7.03 12.20 8.46
C GLN A 21 7.47 10.88 9.10
N TYR A 22 6.63 10.30 9.97
CA TYR A 22 6.88 8.95 10.47
C TYR A 22 6.73 7.97 9.29
N ALA A 23 7.86 7.61 8.71
CA ALA A 23 7.95 6.60 7.67
C ALA A 23 7.79 5.21 8.28
N GLU A 24 7.28 4.28 7.48
CA GLU A 24 7.30 2.86 7.86
C GLU A 24 8.74 2.36 7.89
N HIS A 25 9.05 1.49 8.84
CA HIS A 25 10.30 0.76 8.86
C HIS A 25 10.17 -0.44 7.92
N ILE A 26 11.01 -0.44 6.88
CA ILE A 26 11.07 -1.52 5.90
C ILE A 26 11.56 -2.78 6.60
N GLU A 27 10.92 -3.91 6.30
CA GLU A 27 11.26 -5.20 6.84
C GLU A 27 12.64 -5.69 6.37
N PRO A 28 13.40 -6.42 7.22
CA PRO A 28 14.61 -7.08 6.78
C PRO A 28 14.29 -8.25 5.85
N GLU A 29 15.30 -8.73 5.11
CA GLU A 29 15.10 -9.75 4.08
C GLU A 29 14.49 -11.06 4.58
N PHE A 30 14.75 -11.43 5.83
CA PHE A 30 14.25 -12.65 6.45
C PHE A 30 12.79 -12.54 6.92
N ILE A 31 12.22 -11.34 7.05
CA ILE A 31 10.79 -11.19 7.29
C ILE A 31 10.06 -11.08 5.96
N LYS A 32 9.10 -11.97 5.72
CA LYS A 32 8.34 -12.03 4.47
C LYS A 32 6.85 -12.18 4.71
N THR A 33 6.09 -11.92 3.65
CA THR A 33 4.64 -12.18 3.59
C THR A 33 3.90 -11.55 4.76
N ILE A 34 4.18 -10.27 5.00
CA ILE A 34 3.42 -9.47 5.96
C ILE A 34 2.02 -9.26 5.37
N GLN A 35 1.01 -9.79 6.07
CA GLN A 35 -0.37 -9.79 5.65
C GLN A 35 -1.27 -9.17 6.70
N PHE A 36 -2.20 -8.33 6.24
CA PHE A 36 -3.37 -7.98 7.02
C PHE A 36 -4.56 -8.78 6.51
N ALA A 37 -5.17 -9.59 7.39
CA ALA A 37 -6.39 -10.29 7.05
C ALA A 37 -7.61 -9.39 7.35
N GLY A 38 -8.39 -9.10 6.32
CA GLY A 38 -9.68 -8.42 6.43
C GLY A 38 -10.83 -9.34 6.04
N ASP A 39 -11.91 -8.77 5.51
CA ASP A 39 -13.06 -9.54 5.01
C ASP A 39 -12.76 -10.36 3.75
N THR A 40 -11.65 -10.07 3.07
CA THR A 40 -11.22 -10.78 1.86
C THR A 40 -10.03 -11.68 2.16
N LYS A 41 -9.83 -12.71 1.31
CA LYS A 41 -8.64 -13.57 1.36
C LYS A 41 -7.38 -12.88 0.78
N GLN A 42 -7.49 -11.63 0.35
CA GLN A 42 -6.41 -10.86 -0.26
C GLN A 42 -5.70 -10.04 0.82
N SER A 43 -4.38 -9.95 0.73
CA SER A 43 -3.64 -8.99 1.55
C SER A 43 -3.75 -7.60 0.92
N GLN A 44 -4.27 -6.63 1.67
CA GLN A 44 -4.46 -5.23 1.26
C GLN A 44 -4.19 -4.28 2.42
N LEU A 45 -4.13 -2.98 2.15
CA LEU A 45 -4.05 -1.94 3.18
C LEU A 45 -5.23 -2.08 4.17
N PRO A 46 -4.98 -2.32 5.46
CA PRO A 46 -6.04 -2.51 6.45
C PRO A 46 -6.76 -1.20 6.77
N ILE A 47 -7.99 -1.07 6.27
CA ILE A 47 -8.96 -0.04 6.68
C ILE A 47 -10.10 -0.78 7.37
N ILE A 48 -10.11 -0.76 8.70
CA ILE A 48 -11.10 -1.49 9.53
C ILE A 48 -12.07 -0.53 10.18
N ARG A 49 -13.27 -1.00 10.53
CA ARG A 49 -14.21 -0.18 11.30
C ARG A 49 -13.83 -0.16 12.77
N LEU A 50 -14.16 0.93 13.46
CA LEU A 50 -13.95 1.03 14.90
C LEU A 50 -14.68 -0.11 15.62
N GLY A 51 -13.89 -0.94 16.32
CA GLY A 51 -14.38 -2.11 17.04
C GLY A 51 -14.22 -3.45 16.30
N GLU A 52 -13.86 -3.43 15.02
CA GLU A 52 -13.45 -4.64 14.30
C GLU A 52 -12.05 -5.09 14.72
N ALA A 53 -11.76 -6.37 14.48
CA ALA A 53 -10.47 -6.94 14.80
C ALA A 53 -9.46 -6.69 13.66
N LEU A 54 -8.26 -6.26 14.03
CA LEU A 54 -7.08 -6.27 13.18
C LEU A 54 -6.42 -7.65 13.28
N PHE A 55 -6.10 -8.23 12.13
CA PHE A 55 -5.30 -9.46 12.04
C PHE A 55 -4.05 -9.16 11.23
N LEU A 56 -2.89 -9.39 11.84
CA LEU A 56 -1.57 -9.27 11.23
C LEU A 56 -0.91 -10.64 11.26
N SER A 57 -0.33 -11.06 10.15
CA SER A 57 0.57 -12.22 10.12
C SER A 57 1.81 -11.93 9.29
N PHE A 58 2.88 -12.65 9.55
CA PHE A 58 4.15 -12.57 8.82
C PHE A 58 4.97 -13.83 9.07
N ASP A 59 5.93 -14.09 8.18
CA ASP A 59 6.86 -15.20 8.33
C ASP A 59 8.26 -14.69 8.66
N ASP A 60 8.96 -15.40 9.54
CA ASP A 60 10.40 -15.32 9.73
C ASP A 60 11.08 -16.51 9.05
N LEU A 61 11.85 -16.23 7.99
CA LEU A 61 12.54 -17.23 7.18
C LEU A 61 13.78 -17.84 7.83
N ASN A 62 14.22 -17.34 8.98
CA ASN A 62 15.30 -17.98 9.75
C ASN A 62 14.83 -19.32 10.35
N GLY A 63 13.51 -19.51 10.50
CA GLY A 63 12.92 -20.72 11.07
C GLY A 63 13.25 -20.92 12.55
N ASN A 64 13.64 -19.84 13.24
CA ASN A 64 13.84 -19.82 14.68
C ASN A 64 12.57 -19.30 15.37
N GLU A 65 12.34 -19.78 16.59
CA GLU A 65 11.21 -19.34 17.42
C GLU A 65 11.56 -18.03 18.15
N ALA A 66 11.94 -17.01 17.37
CA ALA A 66 12.33 -15.70 17.88
C ALA A 66 11.20 -15.00 18.65
N ASP A 67 11.58 -14.15 19.60
CA ASP A 67 10.64 -13.39 20.42
C ASP A 67 10.37 -12.03 19.75
N TYR A 68 9.18 -11.87 19.16
CA TYR A 68 8.72 -10.60 18.62
C TYR A 68 7.75 -9.90 19.55
N TYR A 69 7.85 -8.57 19.64
CA TYR A 69 6.99 -7.69 20.42
C TYR A 69 6.29 -6.69 19.50
N TYR A 70 5.12 -6.18 19.88
CA TYR A 70 4.44 -5.14 19.08
C TYR A 70 4.14 -3.88 19.89
N GLN A 71 4.25 -2.72 19.23
CA GLN A 71 3.74 -1.45 19.75
C GLN A 71 2.78 -0.81 18.76
N ILE A 72 1.79 -0.07 19.27
CA ILE A 72 0.78 0.60 18.45
C ILE A 72 0.74 2.08 18.79
N THR A 73 0.99 2.92 17.80
CA THR A 73 0.94 4.38 17.88
C THR A 73 -0.24 4.95 17.10
N HIS A 74 -0.83 6.03 17.61
CA HIS A 74 -1.87 6.78 16.91
C HIS A 74 -1.24 7.99 16.20
N HIS A 75 -1.71 8.26 14.98
CA HIS A 75 -1.20 9.31 14.12
C HIS A 75 -2.32 10.19 13.58
N ASP A 76 -1.96 11.41 13.18
CA ASP A 76 -2.83 12.36 12.49
C ASP A 76 -2.82 12.14 10.97
N PHE A 77 -3.54 12.98 10.23
CA PHE A 77 -3.73 12.84 8.78
C PHE A 77 -2.41 12.77 8.00
N ASP A 78 -1.40 13.51 8.44
CA ASP A 78 -0.06 13.59 7.84
C ASP A 78 0.90 12.50 8.34
N TRP A 79 0.39 11.54 9.10
CA TRP A 79 1.15 10.49 9.79
C TRP A 79 2.09 11.00 10.90
N ALA A 80 1.99 12.26 11.35
CA ALA A 80 2.64 12.68 12.59
C ALA A 80 2.00 11.98 13.79
N LEU A 81 2.76 11.72 14.87
CA LEU A 81 2.17 11.23 16.12
C LEU A 81 1.11 12.21 16.61
N SER A 82 -0.07 11.71 16.97
CA SER A 82 -1.12 12.57 17.52
C SER A 82 -0.78 13.00 18.95
N ASP A 83 -1.45 14.04 19.43
CA ASP A 83 -1.34 14.50 20.82
C ASP A 83 -2.02 13.55 21.83
N LEU A 84 -2.49 12.37 21.40
CA LEU A 84 -3.13 11.41 22.28
C LEU A 84 -2.09 10.58 23.04
N THR A 85 -2.30 10.46 24.35
CA THR A 85 -1.59 9.46 25.16
C THR A 85 -2.16 8.06 24.89
N LYS A 86 -1.35 7.01 25.08
CA LYS A 86 -1.76 5.60 24.82
C LYS A 86 -3.10 5.25 25.48
N GLY A 87 -3.32 5.66 26.73
CA GLY A 87 -4.56 5.39 27.46
C GLY A 87 -5.82 6.05 26.88
N GLU A 88 -5.68 7.06 26.03
CA GLU A 88 -6.82 7.75 25.39
C GLU A 88 -7.37 6.98 24.17
N TYR A 89 -6.50 6.25 23.48
CA TYR A 89 -6.85 5.51 22.25
C TYR A 89 -6.76 3.99 22.38
N MET A 90 -6.19 3.48 23.47
CA MET A 90 -6.00 2.05 23.72
C MET A 90 -6.43 1.69 25.14
N ASN A 91 -7.23 0.63 25.24
CA ASN A 91 -7.46 -0.07 26.50
C ASN A 91 -6.56 -1.31 26.56
N GLY A 92 -5.67 -1.34 27.54
CA GLY A 92 -4.70 -2.41 27.70
C GLY A 92 -3.27 -1.90 27.56
N PHE A 93 -2.37 -2.81 27.24
CA PHE A 93 -0.96 -2.50 27.02
C PHE A 93 -0.52 -3.08 25.68
N ASP A 94 0.38 -2.35 25.03
CA ASP A 94 1.22 -2.87 23.97
C ASP A 94 2.60 -3.21 24.55
N ASP A 95 3.61 -3.32 23.70
CA ASP A 95 4.95 -3.75 24.07
C ASP A 95 4.99 -5.16 24.69
N VAL A 96 4.10 -6.03 24.21
CA VAL A 96 3.97 -7.42 24.65
C VAL A 96 4.39 -8.38 23.55
N ARG A 97 4.86 -9.55 23.98
CA ARG A 97 5.31 -10.62 23.08
C ARG A 97 4.14 -11.19 22.25
N ILE A 98 4.41 -11.51 21.00
CA ILE A 98 3.52 -12.29 20.13
C ILE A 98 3.72 -13.77 20.48
N TYR A 99 2.71 -14.37 21.11
CA TYR A 99 2.78 -15.77 21.56
C TYR A 99 2.30 -16.78 20.52
N ASN A 100 1.50 -16.35 19.55
CA ASN A 100 0.91 -17.24 18.58
C ASN A 100 1.81 -17.33 17.35
N TYR A 101 2.57 -18.41 17.27
CA TYR A 101 3.37 -18.75 16.10
C TYR A 101 3.36 -20.27 15.86
N GLU A 102 3.54 -20.66 14.61
CA GLU A 102 3.62 -22.05 14.18
C GLU A 102 4.78 -22.21 13.18
N ASN A 103 5.56 -23.28 13.30
CA ASN A 103 6.64 -23.54 12.36
C ASN A 103 6.10 -24.12 11.05
N SER A 104 6.80 -23.83 9.96
CA SER A 104 6.53 -24.37 8.63
C SER A 104 6.50 -25.89 8.64
N TYR A 105 5.54 -26.48 7.94
CA TYR A 105 5.31 -27.93 7.90
C TYR A 105 5.46 -28.47 6.48
N ASN A 106 6.39 -29.40 6.29
CA ASN A 106 6.64 -30.09 5.01
C ASN A 106 6.96 -29.15 3.83
N THR A 107 7.72 -28.08 4.11
CA THR A 107 8.23 -27.10 3.14
C THR A 107 9.74 -27.25 2.98
N LEU A 108 10.29 -26.86 1.82
CA LEU A 108 11.74 -26.79 1.59
C LEU A 108 12.35 -25.56 2.28
N GLN A 109 11.70 -24.40 2.19
CA GLN A 109 12.06 -23.24 2.99
C GLN A 109 11.47 -23.39 4.38
N SER A 110 12.33 -23.49 5.40
CA SER A 110 11.90 -23.40 6.79
C SER A 110 11.53 -21.96 7.16
N TYR A 111 10.46 -21.78 7.92
CA TYR A 111 10.06 -20.48 8.47
C TYR A 111 9.20 -20.65 9.73
N SER A 112 9.07 -19.59 10.51
CA SER A 112 8.14 -19.50 11.64
C SER A 112 7.06 -18.48 11.31
N HIS A 113 5.80 -18.91 11.31
CA HIS A 113 4.63 -18.09 10.97
C HIS A 113 4.05 -17.45 12.21
N TYR A 114 4.10 -16.13 12.32
CA TYR A 114 3.56 -15.37 13.44
C TYR A 114 2.18 -14.83 13.12
N THR A 115 1.28 -14.85 14.10
CA THR A 115 -0.06 -14.26 13.98
C THR A 115 -0.36 -13.39 15.19
N LEU A 116 -0.80 -12.17 14.91
CA LEU A 116 -1.28 -11.21 15.90
C LEU A 116 -2.71 -10.81 15.59
N LYS A 117 -3.56 -10.89 16.61
CA LYS A 117 -4.93 -10.37 16.59
C LYS A 117 -5.05 -9.22 17.59
N ILE A 118 -5.67 -8.12 17.18
CA ILE A 118 -6.07 -7.01 18.06
C ILE A 118 -7.58 -6.83 17.88
N PRO A 119 -8.41 -6.90 18.93
CA PRO A 119 -8.03 -7.04 20.32
C PRO A 119 -7.55 -8.45 20.72
N ASN A 120 -6.72 -8.51 21.76
CA ASN A 120 -6.30 -9.72 22.46
C ASN A 120 -6.34 -9.52 23.99
N ARG A 121 -5.73 -10.42 24.77
CA ARG A 121 -5.75 -10.37 26.23
C ARG A 121 -5.05 -9.13 26.82
N ASP A 122 -4.04 -8.62 26.12
CA ASP A 122 -3.15 -7.56 26.58
C ASP A 122 -3.60 -6.20 26.00
N THR A 123 -3.71 -6.09 24.67
CA THR A 123 -4.33 -4.95 23.98
C THR A 123 -5.82 -5.26 23.74
N ARG A 124 -6.68 -4.85 24.68
CA ARG A 124 -8.08 -5.26 24.73
C ARG A 124 -9.01 -4.48 23.80
N LYS A 125 -8.67 -3.24 23.45
CA LYS A 125 -9.47 -2.42 22.53
C LYS A 125 -8.70 -1.22 22.01
N LEU A 126 -8.87 -0.90 20.72
CA LEU A 126 -8.58 0.43 20.17
C LEU A 126 -9.88 1.25 20.16
N THR A 127 -9.87 2.42 20.80
CA THR A 127 -11.09 3.16 21.19
C THR A 127 -11.36 4.39 20.33
N LYS A 128 -10.45 4.76 19.42
CA LYS A 128 -10.54 5.93 18.55
C LYS A 128 -10.38 5.52 17.09
N SER A 129 -11.06 6.24 16.18
CA SER A 129 -10.70 6.24 14.76
C SER A 129 -9.44 7.05 14.51
N GLY A 130 -8.84 6.88 13.34
CA GLY A 130 -7.65 7.62 12.96
C GLY A 130 -6.65 6.73 12.25
N ASN A 131 -5.46 7.29 12.06
CA ASN A 131 -4.30 6.59 11.54
C ASN A 131 -3.60 5.87 12.67
N TYR A 132 -3.18 4.64 12.42
CA TYR A 132 -2.42 3.84 13.36
C TYR A 132 -1.20 3.24 12.67
N MET A 133 -0.12 3.09 13.43
CA MET A 133 1.05 2.34 13.01
C MET A 133 1.31 1.23 14.02
N ILE A 134 1.45 0.01 13.51
CA ILE A 134 1.93 -1.13 14.30
C ILE A 134 3.40 -1.34 13.98
N SER A 135 4.24 -1.36 15.01
CA SER A 135 5.68 -1.62 14.91
C SER A 135 6.01 -2.93 15.60
N ILE A 136 6.76 -3.79 14.92
CA ILE A 136 7.23 -5.07 15.44
C ILE A 136 8.69 -4.92 15.82
N PHE A 137 9.04 -5.40 17.02
CA PHE A 137 10.36 -5.31 17.61
C PHE A 137 10.90 -6.72 17.91
N ASP A 138 12.22 -6.85 17.87
CA ASP A 138 12.92 -8.06 18.32
C ASP A 138 13.11 -8.07 19.86
N ASP A 139 13.86 -9.06 20.35
CA ASP A 139 14.20 -9.25 21.75
C ASP A 139 15.12 -8.15 22.31
N ASN A 140 15.92 -7.51 21.44
CA ASN A 140 16.79 -6.39 21.77
C ASN A 140 16.06 -5.04 21.75
N ARG A 141 14.76 -5.02 21.44
CA ARG A 141 13.92 -3.82 21.27
C ARG A 141 14.31 -2.97 20.06
N GLU A 142 14.91 -3.57 19.05
CA GLU A 142 15.12 -2.93 17.75
C GLU A 142 13.88 -3.13 16.86
N ILE A 143 13.53 -2.12 16.07
CA ILE A 143 12.38 -2.21 15.16
C ILE A 143 12.77 -3.12 14.00
N VAL A 144 11.97 -4.17 13.80
CA VAL A 144 12.11 -5.11 12.69
C VAL A 144 11.37 -4.55 11.47
N PHE A 145 10.10 -4.20 11.65
CA PHE A 145 9.31 -3.53 10.62
C PHE A 145 8.15 -2.77 11.24
N SER A 146 7.55 -1.85 10.48
CA SER A 146 6.27 -1.27 10.85
C SER A 146 5.31 -1.22 9.67
N ARG A 147 4.01 -1.16 10.01
CA ARG A 147 2.92 -1.10 9.04
C ARG A 147 1.81 -0.15 9.49
N LYS A 148 1.29 0.58 8.51
CA LYS A 148 0.16 1.49 8.64
C LYS A 148 -1.16 0.72 8.56
N PHE A 149 -2.09 1.11 9.41
CA PHE A 149 -3.49 0.72 9.32
C PHE A 149 -4.39 1.86 9.75
N MET A 150 -5.65 1.80 9.35
CA MET A 150 -6.61 2.89 9.57
C MET A 150 -7.87 2.36 10.20
N ILE A 151 -8.42 3.12 11.15
CA ILE A 151 -9.68 2.79 11.82
C ILE A 151 -10.72 3.87 11.48
N VAL A 152 -11.88 3.47 10.95
CA VAL A 152 -12.97 4.38 10.58
C VAL A 152 -14.18 4.29 11.52
N GLU A 153 -14.69 5.44 11.94
CA GLU A 153 -16.00 5.62 12.56
C GLU A 153 -17.00 5.98 11.45
N ASN A 154 -17.84 5.06 10.96
CA ASN A 154 -18.79 5.33 9.86
C ASN A 154 -19.93 6.28 10.27
N ILE A 155 -19.60 7.57 10.45
CA ILE A 155 -20.52 8.62 10.91
C ILE A 155 -21.15 9.34 9.72
N VAL A 156 -20.40 9.49 8.63
CA VAL A 156 -20.85 10.13 7.40
C VAL A 156 -20.89 9.13 6.25
N SER A 157 -21.77 9.36 5.28
CA SER A 157 -21.80 8.60 4.04
C SER A 157 -20.89 9.26 3.01
N VAL A 158 -20.15 8.46 2.24
CA VAL A 158 -19.25 8.94 1.19
C VAL A 158 -19.55 8.29 -0.17
N PRO A 159 -20.69 8.61 -0.82
CA PRO A 159 -20.95 8.13 -2.17
C PRO A 159 -19.82 8.54 -3.11
N THR A 160 -19.19 7.55 -3.74
CA THR A 160 -18.01 7.72 -4.60
C THR A 160 -18.33 7.21 -6.00
N PHE A 161 -17.86 7.94 -7.02
CA PHE A 161 -18.17 7.70 -8.42
C PHE A 161 -16.93 7.84 -9.28
N ILE A 162 -16.75 6.94 -10.25
CA ILE A 162 -15.67 7.04 -11.23
C ILE A 162 -16.23 7.60 -12.54
N LYS A 163 -15.56 8.63 -13.05
CA LYS A 163 -15.91 9.33 -14.29
C LYS A 163 -14.72 9.31 -15.25
N ARG A 164 -14.98 9.43 -16.55
CA ARG A 164 -13.92 9.74 -17.51
C ARG A 164 -13.49 11.19 -17.37
N ALA A 165 -12.22 11.46 -17.66
CA ALA A 165 -11.74 12.83 -17.76
C ALA A 165 -12.47 13.58 -18.89
N ARG A 166 -12.76 14.86 -18.67
CA ARG A 166 -13.45 15.71 -19.68
C ARG A 166 -12.52 16.28 -20.74
N ASP A 167 -11.25 16.45 -20.40
CA ASP A 167 -10.26 16.96 -21.35
C ASP A 167 -9.89 15.86 -22.36
N ILE A 168 -10.12 16.15 -23.64
CA ILE A 168 -9.89 15.26 -24.79
C ILE A 168 -8.44 14.75 -24.83
N LYS A 169 -7.48 15.53 -24.31
CA LYS A 169 -6.06 15.12 -24.30
C LYS A 169 -5.79 13.94 -23.38
N ILE A 170 -6.56 13.79 -22.29
CA ILE A 170 -6.33 12.82 -21.21
C ILE A 170 -7.49 11.83 -21.03
N ILE A 171 -8.59 12.00 -21.76
CA ILE A 171 -9.80 11.15 -21.71
C ILE A 171 -9.55 9.66 -22.00
N LYS A 172 -8.42 9.34 -22.64
CA LYS A 172 -8.02 7.96 -22.95
C LYS A 172 -7.11 7.34 -21.90
N THR A 173 -6.47 8.16 -21.06
CA THR A 173 -5.42 7.70 -20.14
C THR A 173 -5.81 7.84 -18.68
N LYS A 174 -6.74 8.75 -18.35
CA LYS A 174 -7.08 9.08 -16.96
C LYS A 174 -8.47 8.65 -16.52
N GLN A 175 -8.59 8.43 -15.22
CA GLN A 175 -9.82 8.18 -14.48
C GLN A 175 -10.00 9.31 -13.45
N VAL A 176 -11.24 9.74 -13.21
CA VAL A 176 -11.56 10.84 -12.31
C VAL A 176 -12.46 10.33 -11.19
N VAL A 177 -12.08 10.64 -9.95
CA VAL A 177 -12.85 10.29 -8.76
C VAL A 177 -13.70 11.49 -8.35
N GLN A 178 -15.01 11.30 -8.31
CA GLN A 178 -15.95 12.28 -7.76
C GLN A 178 -16.63 11.69 -6.54
N PHE A 179 -16.92 12.50 -5.53
CA PHE A 179 -17.55 12.02 -4.33
C PHE A 179 -18.36 13.12 -3.64
N VAL A 180 -19.24 12.69 -2.75
CA VAL A 180 -20.01 13.56 -1.87
C VAL A 180 -19.77 13.08 -0.44
N ILE A 181 -19.57 14.01 0.48
CA ILE A 181 -19.57 13.72 1.91
C ILE A 181 -20.92 14.19 2.44
N ASP A 182 -21.76 13.26 2.88
CA ASP A 182 -23.07 13.57 3.43
C ASP A 182 -23.11 13.31 4.93
N SER A 183 -23.32 14.38 5.70
CA SER A 183 -23.25 14.38 7.17
C SER A 183 -24.56 14.85 7.81
N PRO A 184 -25.70 14.16 7.61
CA PRO A 184 -27.01 14.66 8.08
C PRO A 184 -27.10 14.78 9.61
N ASN A 185 -26.31 13.99 10.35
CA ASN A 185 -26.31 13.93 11.82
C ASN A 185 -25.07 14.58 12.45
N LEU A 186 -24.17 15.17 11.66
CA LEU A 186 -22.95 15.82 12.14
C LEU A 186 -22.85 17.21 11.52
N GLN A 187 -22.89 18.25 12.36
CA GLN A 187 -22.70 19.62 11.92
C GLN A 187 -21.20 19.87 11.67
N ILE A 188 -20.81 20.04 10.40
CA ILE A 188 -19.44 20.34 10.02
C ILE A 188 -19.29 21.86 9.90
N THR A 189 -18.57 22.46 10.85
CA THR A 189 -18.23 23.89 10.81
C THR A 189 -16.92 24.09 10.08
N ASN A 190 -16.81 25.12 9.23
CA ASN A 190 -15.63 25.44 8.43
C ASN A 190 -15.04 24.20 7.71
N PRO A 191 -15.81 23.54 6.82
CA PRO A 191 -15.39 22.29 6.18
C PRO A 191 -14.05 22.42 5.42
N ASP A 192 -13.71 23.61 4.92
CA ASP A 192 -12.44 23.86 4.25
C ASP A 192 -11.22 23.70 5.19
N GLU A 193 -11.41 23.82 6.50
CA GLU A 193 -10.34 23.68 7.50
C GLU A 193 -10.47 22.39 8.31
N THR A 194 -11.70 21.97 8.62
CA THR A 194 -11.97 20.85 9.53
C THR A 194 -12.04 19.50 8.81
N ILE A 195 -12.25 19.48 7.49
CA ILE A 195 -12.27 18.26 6.69
C ILE A 195 -10.97 18.14 5.88
N LYS A 196 -10.37 16.95 5.94
CA LYS A 196 -9.29 16.53 5.03
C LYS A 196 -9.73 15.26 4.31
N THR A 197 -9.35 15.13 3.06
CA THR A 197 -9.71 13.99 2.22
C THR A 197 -8.46 13.23 1.80
N LEU A 198 -8.55 11.91 1.70
CA LEU A 198 -7.50 11.03 1.18
C LEU A 198 -8.13 10.10 0.16
N ILE A 199 -7.64 10.13 -1.08
CA ILE A 199 -8.12 9.29 -2.17
C ILE A 199 -6.99 8.36 -2.60
N LEU A 200 -7.26 7.06 -2.55
CA LEU A 200 -6.31 6.00 -2.88
C LEU A 200 -6.77 5.26 -4.14
N GLN A 201 -5.83 4.95 -5.02
CA GLN A 201 -6.01 3.98 -6.11
C GLN A 201 -5.40 2.65 -5.66
N ASN A 202 -6.18 1.57 -5.76
CA ASN A 202 -5.75 0.20 -5.49
C ASN A 202 -5.07 -0.01 -4.12
N SER A 203 -5.56 0.69 -3.09
CA SER A 203 -5.00 0.63 -1.73
C SER A 203 -3.51 1.00 -1.63
N ASN A 204 -2.97 1.75 -2.59
CA ASN A 204 -1.58 2.21 -2.59
C ASN A 204 -1.47 3.59 -1.91
N LEU A 205 -0.67 3.68 -0.83
CA LEU A 205 -0.41 4.92 -0.07
C LEU A 205 0.70 5.81 -0.64
N ASN A 206 1.42 5.36 -1.67
CA ASN A 206 2.59 6.09 -2.21
C ASN A 206 2.21 7.26 -3.12
N ASN A 207 1.07 7.17 -3.81
CA ASN A 207 0.60 8.23 -4.71
C ASN A 207 -0.88 8.62 -4.45
N PRO A 208 -1.21 9.09 -3.24
CA PRO A 208 -2.57 9.48 -2.91
C PRO A 208 -2.88 10.90 -3.43
N ILE A 209 -4.17 11.17 -3.68
CA ILE A 209 -4.65 12.55 -3.81
C ILE A 209 -5.23 12.98 -2.46
N THR A 210 -4.70 14.07 -1.90
CA THR A 210 -5.02 14.51 -0.54
C THR A 210 -5.54 15.93 -0.47
N ASN A 211 -6.33 16.22 0.57
CA ASN A 211 -6.71 17.56 1.01
C ASN A 211 -7.42 18.40 -0.06
N LEU A 212 -8.26 17.74 -0.88
CA LEU A 212 -9.19 18.44 -1.76
C LEU A 212 -10.21 19.21 -0.92
N LYS A 213 -10.65 20.36 -1.44
CA LYS A 213 -11.67 21.21 -0.80
C LYS A 213 -13.04 20.97 -1.44
N PRO A 214 -14.15 21.10 -0.71
CA PRO A 214 -15.46 21.01 -1.32
C PRO A 214 -15.66 22.12 -2.35
N GLN A 215 -16.21 21.81 -3.52
CA GLN A 215 -16.55 22.83 -4.51
C GLN A 215 -17.90 23.50 -4.20
N TYR A 216 -18.80 22.75 -3.59
CA TYR A 216 -20.13 23.22 -3.20
C TYR A 216 -20.54 22.60 -1.87
N THR A 217 -21.30 23.37 -1.09
CA THR A 217 -22.00 22.88 0.10
C THR A 217 -23.49 23.05 -0.12
N ILE A 218 -24.26 21.96 -0.07
CA ILE A 218 -25.71 21.96 -0.23
C ILE A 218 -26.32 21.24 0.97
N GLY A 219 -26.90 22.00 1.91
CA GLY A 219 -27.40 21.42 3.16
C GLY A 219 -26.29 20.73 3.95
N SER A 220 -26.42 19.43 4.22
CA SER A 220 -25.42 18.58 4.88
C SER A 220 -24.37 17.98 3.93
N GLN A 221 -24.44 18.29 2.63
CA GLN A 221 -23.61 17.65 1.61
C GLN A 221 -22.46 18.56 1.18
N LEU A 222 -21.24 18.03 1.29
CA LEU A 222 -20.03 18.61 0.71
C LEU A 222 -19.72 17.89 -0.61
N ILE A 223 -19.69 18.63 -1.72
CA ILE A 223 -19.64 18.06 -3.07
C ILE A 223 -18.25 18.26 -3.68
N TYR A 224 -17.65 17.15 -4.14
CA TYR A 224 -16.33 17.10 -4.76
C TYR A 224 -16.46 16.54 -6.18
N ARG A 225 -16.67 17.43 -7.16
CA ARG A 225 -16.83 17.12 -8.60
C ARG A 225 -15.66 17.70 -9.40
N TYR A 226 -14.45 17.44 -8.92
CA TYR A 226 -13.22 17.82 -9.62
C TYR A 226 -13.08 17.05 -10.93
N ASP A 227 -12.51 17.70 -11.94
CA ASP A 227 -12.18 17.08 -13.23
C ASP A 227 -10.66 16.83 -13.39
N LYS A 228 -9.82 17.63 -12.71
CA LYS A 228 -8.35 17.56 -12.84
C LYS A 228 -7.66 17.14 -11.55
N GLU A 229 -8.07 17.72 -10.44
CA GLU A 229 -7.42 17.60 -9.13
C GLU A 229 -7.64 16.22 -8.51
N ALA A 230 -8.78 15.58 -8.81
CA ALA A 230 -9.10 14.22 -8.42
C ALA A 230 -8.89 13.21 -9.56
N SER A 231 -7.92 13.47 -10.44
CA SER A 231 -7.65 12.65 -11.63
C SER A 231 -6.40 11.80 -11.46
N PHE A 232 -6.59 10.49 -11.57
CA PHE A 232 -5.53 9.48 -11.57
C PHE A 232 -5.23 9.05 -13.01
N ASP A 233 -4.00 8.62 -13.24
CA ASP A 233 -3.70 7.81 -14.41
C ASP A 233 -4.39 6.45 -14.27
N GLY A 234 -5.01 5.97 -15.35
CA GLY A 234 -5.78 4.74 -15.36
C GLY A 234 -4.93 3.48 -15.22
N GLY A 235 -3.63 3.56 -15.51
CA GLY A 235 -2.73 2.42 -15.49
C GLY A 235 -3.11 1.34 -16.51
N ASN A 236 -2.69 0.11 -16.24
CA ASN A 236 -3.10 -1.08 -16.96
C ASN A 236 -3.27 -2.20 -15.94
N GLU A 237 -4.02 -3.24 -16.31
CA GLU A 237 -4.19 -4.43 -15.46
C GLU A 237 -2.81 -4.98 -15.07
N PHE A 238 -2.66 -5.37 -13.82
CA PHE A 238 -1.46 -5.99 -13.28
C PHE A 238 -1.16 -7.30 -14.01
N LEU A 239 0.13 -7.58 -14.17
CA LEU A 239 0.58 -8.91 -14.50
C LEU A 239 0.41 -9.80 -13.26
N TYR A 240 0.42 -11.11 -13.46
CA TYR A 240 0.35 -12.03 -12.33
C TYR A 240 1.16 -13.29 -12.56
N PHE A 241 1.49 -13.94 -11.45
CA PHE A 241 1.85 -15.35 -11.45
C PHE A 241 1.05 -16.10 -10.39
N ASP A 242 0.85 -17.40 -10.63
CA ASP A 242 0.19 -18.31 -9.69
C ASP A 242 1.00 -19.60 -9.60
N ASN A 243 1.63 -19.82 -8.46
CA ASN A 243 2.40 -21.03 -8.16
C ASN A 243 1.75 -21.87 -7.04
N LYS A 244 0.41 -21.85 -6.96
CA LYS A 244 -0.35 -22.69 -6.00
C LYS A 244 0.02 -24.18 -6.06
N ASP A 245 0.45 -24.66 -7.22
CA ASP A 245 1.23 -25.88 -7.37
C ASP A 245 2.65 -25.48 -7.79
N ILE A 246 3.59 -25.56 -6.85
CA ILE A 246 4.97 -25.09 -7.01
C ILE A 246 5.77 -25.88 -8.05
N ARG A 247 5.25 -27.03 -8.51
CA ARG A 247 5.92 -27.95 -9.44
C ARG A 247 5.35 -27.86 -10.86
N ALA A 248 4.27 -27.11 -11.04
CA ALA A 248 3.54 -27.05 -12.30
C ALA A 248 3.74 -25.72 -13.01
N GLY A 249 4.11 -25.78 -14.30
CA GLY A 249 4.08 -24.61 -15.17
C GLY A 249 2.64 -24.11 -15.34
N THR A 250 2.49 -22.80 -15.45
CA THR A 250 1.19 -22.13 -15.67
C THR A 250 1.28 -21.18 -16.87
N SER A 251 0.21 -20.43 -17.17
CA SER A 251 0.23 -19.44 -18.24
C SER A 251 1.31 -18.36 -18.06
N SER A 252 1.75 -18.12 -16.83
CA SER A 252 2.78 -17.13 -16.49
C SER A 252 4.14 -17.76 -16.13
N ILE A 253 4.18 -19.04 -15.76
CA ILE A 253 5.43 -19.75 -15.38
C ILE A 253 5.90 -20.62 -16.56
N ARG A 254 7.04 -20.25 -17.14
CA ARG A 254 7.65 -20.91 -18.30
C ARG A 254 8.40 -22.19 -17.92
N ARG A 255 9.15 -22.15 -16.83
CA ARG A 255 10.05 -23.24 -16.42
C ARG A 255 10.12 -23.29 -14.90
N ILE A 256 10.30 -24.50 -14.37
CA ILE A 256 10.51 -24.76 -12.96
C ILE A 256 11.76 -25.62 -12.81
N ASP A 257 12.68 -25.17 -11.96
CA ASP A 257 13.88 -25.92 -11.58
C ASP A 257 13.90 -26.11 -10.07
N LEU A 258 14.33 -27.27 -9.59
CA LEU A 258 14.54 -27.53 -8.17
C LEU A 258 16.05 -27.49 -7.86
N THR A 259 16.46 -26.57 -6.98
CA THR A 259 17.81 -26.50 -6.40
C THR A 259 17.75 -26.78 -4.89
N ASP A 260 18.14 -25.80 -4.06
CA ASP A 260 17.83 -25.71 -2.63
C ASP A 260 16.32 -25.58 -2.38
N ILE A 261 15.66 -24.75 -3.18
CA ILE A 261 14.21 -24.55 -3.20
C ILE A 261 13.72 -24.58 -4.65
N TYR A 262 12.41 -24.51 -4.86
CA TYR A 262 11.87 -24.36 -6.20
C TYR A 262 12.16 -22.98 -6.78
N ASN A 263 12.52 -22.96 -8.05
CA ASN A 263 12.76 -21.77 -8.86
C ASN A 263 11.69 -21.70 -9.94
N ASN A 264 10.86 -20.66 -9.93
CA ASN A 264 9.83 -20.42 -10.93
C ASN A 264 10.29 -19.33 -11.89
N PHE A 265 10.56 -19.69 -13.15
CA PHE A 265 10.93 -18.74 -14.19
C PHE A 265 9.68 -18.27 -14.91
N LEU A 266 9.36 -16.98 -14.82
CA LEU A 266 8.22 -16.41 -15.53
C LEU A 266 8.50 -16.27 -17.03
N TYR A 267 7.45 -16.21 -17.84
CA TYR A 267 7.60 -15.78 -19.23
C TYR A 267 8.12 -14.34 -19.30
N THR A 268 8.94 -14.05 -20.31
CA THR A 268 9.41 -12.69 -20.58
C THR A 268 8.23 -11.79 -20.91
N ASN A 269 8.06 -10.74 -20.11
CA ASN A 269 7.07 -9.71 -20.37
C ASN A 269 7.67 -8.63 -21.28
N GLY A 270 6.82 -7.94 -22.03
CA GLY A 270 7.24 -6.77 -22.82
C GLY A 270 6.45 -5.52 -22.42
N ALA A 271 6.93 -4.36 -22.84
CA ALA A 271 6.18 -3.11 -22.70
C ALA A 271 4.78 -3.20 -23.33
N ARG A 272 3.79 -2.62 -22.64
CA ARG A 272 2.38 -2.58 -23.03
C ARG A 272 1.87 -1.16 -23.28
N PHE A 273 2.66 -0.12 -23.01
CA PHE A 273 2.24 1.28 -23.08
C PHE A 273 1.73 1.74 -24.45
N ASN A 274 2.23 1.15 -25.53
CA ASN A 274 1.84 1.45 -26.91
C ASN A 274 0.88 0.42 -27.53
N ARG A 275 0.43 -0.57 -26.75
CA ARG A 275 -0.49 -1.62 -27.20
C ARG A 275 -1.94 -1.19 -26.96
N PRO A 276 -2.91 -1.64 -27.77
CA PRO A 276 -4.31 -1.49 -27.43
C PRO A 276 -4.63 -2.15 -26.08
N TYR A 277 -5.53 -1.53 -25.31
CA TYR A 277 -6.03 -2.11 -24.07
C TYR A 277 -6.63 -3.49 -24.33
N THR A 278 -6.24 -4.46 -23.50
CA THR A 278 -6.79 -5.82 -23.49
C THR A 278 -7.19 -6.13 -22.06
N TYR A 279 -8.45 -6.53 -21.88
CA TYR A 279 -8.96 -6.92 -20.57
C TYR A 279 -8.20 -8.14 -20.04
N ASN A 280 -7.63 -8.02 -18.84
CA ASN A 280 -6.86 -9.06 -18.16
C ASN A 280 -7.14 -8.99 -16.66
N PRO A 281 -8.27 -9.54 -16.18
CA PRO A 281 -8.73 -9.34 -14.82
C PRO A 281 -7.71 -9.80 -13.78
N ASP A 282 -7.58 -8.99 -12.73
CA ASP A 282 -6.59 -9.16 -11.68
C ASP A 282 -7.22 -8.97 -10.28
N ILE A 283 -6.40 -8.73 -9.26
CA ILE A 283 -6.82 -8.37 -7.91
C ILE A 283 -6.20 -7.04 -7.46
N ASN A 284 -6.09 -6.09 -8.40
CA ASN A 284 -5.66 -4.71 -8.19
C ASN A 284 -4.31 -4.57 -7.46
N GLY A 285 -3.34 -5.44 -7.79
CA GLY A 285 -2.00 -5.39 -7.20
C GLY A 285 -1.85 -6.16 -5.88
N ASN A 286 -2.93 -6.71 -5.36
CA ASN A 286 -2.90 -7.55 -4.16
C ASN A 286 -2.30 -8.94 -4.45
N TYR A 287 -2.16 -9.72 -3.38
CA TYR A 287 -1.76 -11.11 -3.47
C TYR A 287 -2.59 -11.97 -2.51
N GLN A 288 -2.59 -13.27 -2.79
CA GLN A 288 -3.26 -14.29 -2.00
C GLN A 288 -2.36 -15.51 -1.87
N VAL A 289 -1.90 -15.79 -0.65
CA VAL A 289 -1.23 -17.04 -0.32
C VAL A 289 -2.21 -18.19 -0.48
N ARG A 290 -1.86 -19.16 -1.31
CA ARG A 290 -2.69 -20.34 -1.56
C ARG A 290 -1.86 -21.50 -2.11
N VAL A 291 -2.26 -22.70 -1.75
CA VAL A 291 -1.69 -23.94 -2.28
C VAL A 291 -2.79 -24.90 -2.71
N LEU A 292 -2.47 -25.77 -3.66
CA LEU A 292 -3.44 -26.73 -4.20
C LEU A 292 -3.66 -27.93 -3.26
N ASN A 293 -2.63 -28.36 -2.54
CA ASN A 293 -2.62 -29.58 -1.71
C ASN A 293 -2.34 -29.27 -0.22
N ALA A 294 -2.91 -28.20 0.34
CA ALA A 294 -2.87 -28.03 1.79
C ALA A 294 -3.72 -29.11 2.46
N ASN A 295 -3.15 -29.77 3.46
CA ASN A 295 -3.85 -30.75 4.29
C ASN A 295 -4.58 -30.06 5.42
N THR A 296 -3.92 -29.13 6.11
CA THR A 296 -4.44 -28.55 7.36
C THR A 296 -4.41 -27.03 7.36
N ASN A 297 -3.24 -26.44 7.14
CA ASN A 297 -3.04 -25.00 7.31
C ASN A 297 -2.15 -24.42 6.21
N ILE A 298 -2.76 -23.69 5.27
CA ILE A 298 -2.06 -23.01 4.17
C ILE A 298 -0.95 -22.08 4.68
N ALA A 299 -1.12 -21.47 5.85
CA ALA A 299 -0.16 -20.50 6.38
C ALA A 299 1.18 -21.12 6.77
N ILE A 300 1.23 -22.42 7.07
CA ILE A 300 2.49 -23.13 7.42
C ILE A 300 2.88 -24.20 6.39
N GLU A 301 1.97 -24.60 5.50
CA GLU A 301 2.22 -25.61 4.47
C GLU A 301 2.56 -24.99 3.10
N ALA A 302 2.34 -23.68 2.91
CA ALA A 302 2.77 -23.00 1.69
C ALA A 302 4.29 -22.79 1.70
N ASP A 303 4.96 -23.36 0.70
CA ASP A 303 6.42 -23.26 0.57
C ASP A 303 6.82 -21.90 -0.02
N TYR A 304 8.11 -21.57 0.05
CA TYR A 304 8.68 -20.45 -0.67
C TYR A 304 9.37 -20.92 -1.95
N ALA A 305 9.24 -20.11 -2.99
CA ALA A 305 9.94 -20.30 -4.25
C ALA A 305 10.66 -19.02 -4.65
N ARG A 306 11.81 -19.18 -5.31
CA ARG A 306 12.48 -18.08 -5.99
C ARG A 306 11.79 -17.82 -7.32
N VAL A 307 11.20 -16.64 -7.49
CA VAL A 307 10.52 -16.24 -8.72
C VAL A 307 11.45 -15.35 -9.52
N TYR A 308 11.68 -15.71 -10.79
CA TYR A 308 12.52 -14.96 -11.71
C TYR A 308 11.64 -14.15 -12.67
N PHE A 309 11.78 -12.84 -12.59
CA PHE A 309 11.12 -11.87 -13.47
C PHE A 309 12.03 -11.57 -14.65
N THR A 310 11.42 -11.40 -15.83
CA THR A 310 12.12 -10.96 -17.03
C THR A 310 11.26 -9.96 -17.78
N LEU A 311 11.85 -8.81 -18.11
CA LEU A 311 11.21 -7.74 -18.86
C LEU A 311 12.07 -7.39 -20.09
N GLN A 312 11.46 -7.46 -21.26
CA GLN A 312 12.02 -6.90 -22.49
C GLN A 312 11.51 -5.45 -22.65
N TYR A 313 12.43 -4.50 -22.57
CA TYR A 313 12.15 -3.07 -22.67
C TYR A 313 13.31 -2.37 -23.38
N PHE A 314 13.04 -1.80 -24.56
CA PHE A 314 14.07 -1.26 -25.45
C PHE A 314 14.19 0.26 -25.42
N GLU A 315 13.33 0.95 -24.65
CA GLU A 315 13.40 2.40 -24.52
C GLU A 315 14.60 2.79 -23.65
N GLU A 316 15.23 3.92 -23.96
CA GLU A 316 16.32 4.47 -23.16
C GLU A 316 15.78 4.97 -21.81
N ILE A 317 16.32 4.43 -20.72
CA ILE A 317 15.92 4.83 -19.35
C ILE A 317 16.88 5.82 -18.69
N ALA A 318 18.02 6.14 -19.32
CA ALA A 318 19.03 7.06 -18.81
C ALA A 318 19.46 6.73 -17.35
N ASP A 319 19.26 7.65 -16.40
CA ASP A 319 19.59 7.52 -14.98
C ASP A 319 18.43 7.00 -14.12
N LYS A 320 17.39 6.45 -14.74
CA LYS A 320 16.22 5.88 -14.07
C LYS A 320 16.38 4.39 -13.84
N GLU A 321 15.59 3.86 -12.91
CA GLU A 321 15.62 2.45 -12.53
C GLU A 321 14.29 1.78 -12.85
N ILE A 322 14.32 0.49 -13.20
CA ILE A 322 13.12 -0.32 -13.39
C ILE A 322 12.94 -1.21 -12.16
N HIS A 323 11.73 -1.26 -11.61
CA HIS A 323 11.43 -2.10 -10.45
C HIS A 323 10.20 -2.96 -10.67
N VAL A 324 10.21 -4.16 -10.07
CA VAL A 324 8.99 -4.95 -9.83
C VAL A 324 8.18 -4.28 -8.74
N TYR A 325 6.89 -4.07 -8.98
CA TYR A 325 6.04 -3.25 -8.12
C TYR A 325 4.69 -3.91 -7.87
N GLY A 326 4.29 -3.98 -6.60
CA GLY A 326 3.04 -4.59 -6.18
C GLY A 326 2.86 -4.53 -4.66
N ASN A 327 1.70 -4.97 -4.17
CA ASN A 327 1.41 -4.94 -2.74
C ASN A 327 2.13 -6.04 -1.94
N PHE A 328 2.82 -6.97 -2.61
CA PHE A 328 3.51 -8.10 -1.97
C PHE A 328 4.63 -7.70 -0.99
N ASN A 329 5.16 -6.47 -1.11
CA ASN A 329 6.10 -5.84 -0.20
C ASN A 329 5.63 -4.44 0.21
N ASN A 330 4.32 -4.24 0.32
CA ASN A 330 3.72 -2.95 0.68
C ASN A 330 4.12 -1.81 -0.28
N TRP A 331 4.22 -2.10 -1.59
CA TRP A 331 4.58 -1.12 -2.62
C TRP A 331 5.98 -0.49 -2.43
N THR A 332 6.89 -1.17 -1.74
CA THR A 332 8.22 -0.62 -1.43
C THR A 332 9.15 -0.72 -2.63
N ILE A 333 9.89 0.35 -2.91
CA ILE A 333 11.01 0.39 -3.87
C ILE A 333 12.31 0.29 -3.08
N ASP A 334 13.08 -0.77 -3.34
CA ASP A 334 14.38 -1.03 -2.72
C ASP A 334 15.23 -1.91 -3.66
N GLY A 335 16.43 -2.30 -3.22
CA GLY A 335 17.32 -3.13 -4.03
C GLY A 335 16.75 -4.52 -4.37
N SER A 336 15.79 -5.03 -3.60
CA SER A 336 15.17 -6.33 -3.84
C SER A 336 14.11 -6.30 -4.95
N THR A 337 13.62 -5.12 -5.33
CA THR A 337 12.71 -4.94 -6.47
C THR A 337 13.40 -4.48 -7.74
N TYR A 338 14.66 -4.06 -7.66
CA TYR A 338 15.45 -3.58 -8.79
C TYR A 338 15.60 -4.63 -9.90
N MET A 339 15.36 -4.22 -11.14
CA MET A 339 15.53 -5.04 -12.33
C MET A 339 16.88 -4.71 -12.99
N GLU A 340 17.83 -5.64 -12.90
CA GLU A 340 19.17 -5.51 -13.47
C GLU A 340 19.13 -5.77 -14.99
N TYR A 341 19.84 -4.96 -15.76
CA TYR A 341 19.95 -5.16 -17.21
C TYR A 341 20.98 -6.25 -17.55
N ASP A 342 20.53 -7.32 -18.21
CA ASP A 342 21.38 -8.36 -18.77
C ASP A 342 21.69 -8.08 -20.25
N SER A 343 22.93 -7.66 -20.51
CA SER A 343 23.43 -7.36 -21.86
C SER A 343 23.48 -8.58 -22.81
N PHE A 344 23.49 -9.81 -22.28
CA PHE A 344 23.52 -11.01 -23.12
C PHE A 344 22.15 -11.34 -23.72
N SER A 345 21.09 -11.26 -22.92
CA SER A 345 19.72 -11.51 -23.36
C SER A 345 18.97 -10.26 -23.85
N ASP A 346 19.54 -9.07 -23.66
CA ASP A 346 18.90 -7.78 -23.91
C ASP A 346 17.56 -7.65 -23.15
N THR A 347 17.59 -8.04 -21.88
CA THR A 347 16.42 -7.97 -20.99
C THR A 347 16.79 -7.49 -19.61
N TYR A 348 15.81 -6.97 -18.88
CA TYR A 348 15.94 -6.69 -17.46
C TYR A 348 15.47 -7.90 -16.65
N ILE A 349 16.20 -8.25 -15.60
CA ILE A 349 15.97 -9.43 -14.78
C ILE A 349 15.95 -9.08 -13.29
N ASN A 350 15.12 -9.79 -12.53
CA ASN A 350 15.13 -9.78 -11.06
C ASN A 350 14.77 -11.18 -10.58
N ASN A 351 15.22 -11.54 -9.38
CA ASN A 351 14.68 -12.70 -8.69
C ASN A 351 14.42 -12.38 -7.23
N ARG A 352 13.33 -12.93 -6.69
CA ARG A 352 12.92 -12.72 -5.29
C ARG A 352 12.18 -13.94 -4.75
N LEU A 353 12.27 -14.16 -3.45
CA LEU A 353 11.49 -15.18 -2.74
C LEU A 353 10.03 -14.76 -2.56
N PHE A 354 9.13 -15.65 -2.94
CA PHE A 354 7.69 -15.53 -2.72
C PHE A 354 7.15 -16.82 -2.11
N LYS A 355 6.25 -16.67 -1.12
CA LYS A 355 5.43 -17.78 -0.64
C LYS A 355 4.50 -18.24 -1.76
N GLN A 356 4.08 -19.50 -1.77
CA GLN A 356 3.16 -19.99 -2.79
C GLN A 356 1.83 -19.22 -2.79
N GLY A 357 1.37 -18.83 -3.98
CA GLY A 357 0.10 -18.17 -4.14
C GLY A 357 -0.08 -17.47 -5.48
N PHE A 358 -1.10 -16.62 -5.52
CA PHE A 358 -1.38 -15.72 -6.62
C PHE A 358 -0.88 -14.32 -6.27
N TYR A 359 -0.06 -13.74 -7.13
CA TYR A 359 0.56 -12.44 -6.91
C TYR A 359 0.37 -11.55 -8.12
N ASN A 360 -0.19 -10.36 -7.90
CA ASN A 360 -0.10 -9.30 -8.88
C ASN A 360 1.21 -8.52 -8.77
N TYR A 361 1.71 -8.11 -9.92
CA TYR A 361 2.85 -7.23 -10.04
C TYR A 361 2.76 -6.42 -11.33
N LYS A 362 3.53 -5.34 -11.40
CA LYS A 362 3.83 -4.61 -12.63
C LYS A 362 5.29 -4.18 -12.60
N PHE A 363 5.75 -3.65 -13.73
CA PHE A 363 7.04 -2.97 -13.79
C PHE A 363 6.79 -1.47 -13.83
N VAL A 364 7.57 -0.72 -13.06
CA VAL A 364 7.50 0.73 -12.98
C VAL A 364 8.87 1.34 -13.23
N LEU A 365 8.88 2.59 -13.69
CA LEU A 365 10.10 3.36 -13.87
C LEU A 365 10.23 4.34 -12.70
N VAL A 366 11.37 4.33 -12.01
CA VAL A 366 11.65 5.19 -10.87
C VAL A 366 12.65 6.25 -11.30
N ASN A 367 12.26 7.51 -11.21
CA ASN A 367 13.13 8.64 -11.51
C ASN A 367 14.13 8.86 -10.38
N ARG A 368 15.21 9.58 -10.66
CA ARG A 368 16.26 9.90 -9.68
C ARG A 368 15.78 10.65 -8.43
N ASP A 369 14.65 11.36 -8.52
CA ASP A 369 14.02 12.04 -7.39
C ASP A 369 13.10 11.13 -6.55
N GLY A 370 13.02 9.85 -6.91
CA GLY A 370 12.17 8.85 -6.25
C GLY A 370 10.74 8.80 -6.77
N THR A 371 10.36 9.66 -7.73
CA THR A 371 9.00 9.62 -8.30
C THR A 371 8.82 8.38 -9.18
N ILE A 372 7.65 7.74 -9.05
CA ILE A 372 7.33 6.49 -9.74
C ILE A 372 6.40 6.78 -10.92
N ASP A 373 6.82 6.41 -12.12
CA ASP A 373 5.97 6.37 -13.31
C ASP A 373 5.47 4.94 -13.53
N GLU A 374 4.23 4.70 -13.11
CA GLU A 374 3.58 3.39 -13.27
C GLU A 374 3.16 3.11 -14.72
N GLY A 375 3.01 4.15 -15.54
CA GLY A 375 2.52 4.08 -16.92
C GLY A 375 3.61 3.90 -17.97
N ALA A 376 4.87 4.21 -17.65
CA ALA A 376 6.01 4.15 -18.59
C ALA A 376 6.15 2.80 -19.31
N ILE A 377 5.89 1.70 -18.60
CA ILE A 377 6.03 0.34 -19.14
C ILE A 377 4.64 -0.25 -19.44
N SER A 378 3.70 -0.12 -18.52
CA SER A 378 2.38 -0.77 -18.61
C SER A 378 1.38 -0.01 -19.48
N GLY A 379 1.52 1.30 -19.61
CA GLY A 379 0.53 2.19 -20.22
C GLY A 379 -0.52 2.70 -19.25
N ASN A 380 -1.27 3.70 -19.71
CA ASN A 380 -2.40 4.28 -19.00
C ASN A 380 -3.65 4.20 -19.86
N PHE A 381 -4.65 3.47 -19.38
CA PHE A 381 -5.91 3.22 -20.08
C PHE A 381 -7.09 3.53 -19.16
N TRP A 382 -7.98 4.39 -19.63
CA TRP A 382 -9.18 4.73 -18.85
C TRP A 382 -10.10 3.53 -18.61
N GLN A 383 -9.99 2.45 -19.39
CA GLN A 383 -10.79 1.22 -19.26
C GLN A 383 -10.33 0.27 -18.15
N THR A 384 -9.12 0.45 -17.62
CA THR A 384 -8.54 -0.45 -16.63
C THR A 384 -9.38 -0.50 -15.37
N GLU A 385 -9.60 -1.70 -14.85
CA GLU A 385 -10.24 -1.90 -13.57
C GLU A 385 -9.32 -1.42 -12.44
N ASN A 386 -9.81 -0.51 -11.62
CA ASN A 386 -9.15 0.00 -10.43
C ASN A 386 -10.19 0.15 -9.32
N GLU A 387 -9.80 -0.10 -8.08
CA GLU A 387 -10.57 0.25 -6.90
C GLU A 387 -10.08 1.58 -6.33
N TYR A 388 -11.00 2.55 -6.19
CA TYR A 388 -10.72 3.82 -5.52
C TYR A 388 -11.36 3.84 -4.14
N THR A 389 -10.58 4.25 -3.14
CA THR A 389 -11.05 4.45 -1.76
C THR A 389 -10.91 5.91 -1.36
N VAL A 390 -11.98 6.51 -0.88
CA VAL A 390 -12.02 7.88 -0.34
C VAL A 390 -12.18 7.80 1.18
N LEU A 391 -11.22 8.34 1.92
CA LEU A 391 -11.28 8.47 3.37
C LEU A 391 -11.50 9.94 3.74
N VAL A 392 -12.43 10.15 4.67
CA VAL A 392 -12.80 11.49 5.16
C VAL A 392 -12.30 11.64 6.58
N TYR A 393 -11.36 12.55 6.75
CA TYR A 393 -10.84 12.94 8.04
C TYR A 393 -11.56 14.18 8.55
N PHE A 394 -11.80 14.22 9.85
CA PHE A 394 -12.42 15.35 10.52
C PHE A 394 -11.70 15.67 11.81
N ARG A 395 -11.33 16.95 11.95
CA ARG A 395 -10.83 17.53 13.20
C ARG A 395 -11.65 18.75 13.53
N ASP A 396 -12.45 18.62 14.57
CA ASP A 396 -13.25 19.72 15.10
C ASP A 396 -12.34 20.81 15.70
N LEU A 397 -12.87 22.02 15.84
CA LEU A 397 -12.13 23.13 16.45
C LEU A 397 -11.79 22.79 17.90
N GLY A 398 -10.50 22.77 18.22
CA GLY A 398 -9.99 22.39 19.55
C GLY A 398 -9.89 20.88 19.79
N ALA A 399 -10.17 20.03 18.80
CA ALA A 399 -9.92 18.60 18.90
C ALA A 399 -8.41 18.29 18.84
N ARG A 400 -8.01 17.20 19.50
CA ARG A 400 -6.60 16.81 19.71
C ARG A 400 -6.04 15.81 18.69
N TYR A 401 -6.89 15.27 17.81
CA TYR A 401 -6.49 14.26 16.82
C TYR A 401 -7.37 14.33 15.57
N ASP A 402 -6.87 13.81 14.45
CA ASP A 402 -7.64 13.66 13.21
C ASP A 402 -8.43 12.34 13.21
N ARG A 403 -9.76 12.42 13.24
CA ARG A 403 -10.66 11.24 13.16
C ARG A 403 -10.86 10.83 11.72
N ILE A 404 -11.07 9.55 11.46
CA ILE A 404 -11.61 9.08 10.16
C ILE A 404 -13.10 8.82 10.36
N ILE A 405 -13.95 9.68 9.80
CA ILE A 405 -15.40 9.71 10.06
C ILE A 405 -16.25 9.07 8.95
N GLY A 406 -15.62 8.65 7.85
CA GLY A 406 -16.30 8.00 6.75
C GLY A 406 -15.34 7.43 5.72
N VAL A 407 -15.80 6.40 5.03
CA VAL A 407 -15.09 5.77 3.91
C VAL A 407 -16.06 5.54 2.76
N GLY A 408 -15.61 5.82 1.54
CA GLY A 408 -16.31 5.53 0.29
C GLY A 408 -15.44 4.68 -0.60
N LYS A 409 -16.04 3.73 -1.34
CA LYS A 409 -15.33 2.91 -2.32
C LYS A 409 -16.08 2.91 -3.65
N ALA A 410 -15.34 2.92 -4.75
CA ALA A 410 -15.89 2.77 -6.09
C ALA A 410 -14.89 2.05 -7.01
N ASN A 411 -15.41 1.19 -7.87
CA ASN A 411 -14.61 0.46 -8.86
C ASN A 411 -14.88 1.03 -10.27
N SER A 412 -13.84 1.15 -11.09
CA SER A 412 -13.91 1.73 -12.44
C SER A 412 -14.58 0.84 -13.49
N THR A 413 -14.97 -0.40 -13.17
CA THR A 413 -15.89 -1.20 -14.01
C THR A 413 -17.23 -0.50 -14.22
N THR A 414 -17.64 0.33 -13.25
CA THR A 414 -18.88 1.12 -13.30
C THR A 414 -18.57 2.60 -13.54
N ILE A 415 -18.09 2.94 -14.74
CA ILE A 415 -17.93 4.34 -15.14
C ILE A 415 -19.26 4.87 -15.69
N ASN A 416 -19.90 5.74 -14.93
CA ASN A 416 -21.12 6.41 -15.37
C ASN A 416 -20.77 7.75 -16.01
N ASN A 417 -20.85 7.90 -17.33
CA ASN A 417 -20.57 9.19 -18.00
C ASN A 417 -21.79 10.12 -18.09
N GLN A 418 -22.94 9.72 -17.53
CA GLN A 418 -24.12 10.58 -17.43
C GLN A 418 -23.96 11.63 -16.33
#